data_AF-A0A2G2YB41-F1
#
_entry.id   AF-A0A2G2YB41-F1
#
_cell.length_a   1.000
_cell.length_b   1.000
_cell.length_c   1.000
_cell.angle_alpha   90.00
_cell.angle_beta   90.00
_cell.angle_gamma   90.00
#
_symmetry.space_group_name_H-M   'P 1'
#
loop_
_entity.id
_entity.type
_entity.pdbx_description
1 polymer ?
#
loop_
_entity_poly.entity_id
_entity_poly.type
_entity_poly.pdbx_seq_one_letter_code
_entity_poly.pdbx_strand_id
1 'polypeptide(L)'
;MSTDNRIWKQRLVDIAIVTAQQAKDWRFSGVMLRGSEVCWDLRKAAHYDVHDQLDPDIPVGTRGDCYDRYYICIEEMQQSVSIIVQCLNQMPSGIIKADDRTCL
;
A
#
# COMPACT_ATOMS: atom_id res chain seq x y z
N MET A 1 -9.67 -17.03 6.94
CA MET A 1 -9.70 -15.88 6.00
C MET A 1 -11.01 -15.93 5.21
N SER A 2 -11.67 -14.79 5.03
CA SER A 2 -12.92 -14.70 4.25
C SER A 2 -12.70 -14.83 2.73
N THR A 3 -11.44 -14.91 2.30
CA THR A 3 -11.01 -14.91 0.89
C THR A 3 -11.64 -16.03 0.06
N ASP A 4 -11.79 -17.24 0.61
CA ASP A 4 -12.40 -18.39 -0.08
C ASP A 4 -13.88 -18.60 0.20
N ASN A 5 -14.51 -17.70 0.95
CA ASN A 5 -15.93 -17.79 1.20
C ASN A 5 -16.72 -17.41 -0.06
N ARG A 6 -17.57 -18.33 -0.53
CA ARG A 6 -18.46 -18.10 -1.69
C ARG A 6 -19.37 -16.89 -1.51
N ILE A 7 -19.96 -16.72 -0.32
CA ILE A 7 -20.86 -15.60 -0.02
C ILE A 7 -20.08 -14.28 -0.08
N TRP A 8 -18.81 -14.29 0.32
CA TRP A 8 -17.95 -13.10 0.26
C TRP A 8 -17.63 -12.70 -1.17
N LYS A 9 -17.20 -13.66 -2.01
CA LYS A 9 -16.93 -13.41 -3.44
C LYS A 9 -18.20 -12.91 -4.15
N GLN A 10 -19.36 -13.51 -3.90
CA GLN A 10 -20.64 -13.08 -4.49
C GLN A 10 -21.02 -11.62 -4.14
N ARG A 11 -20.56 -11.09 -3.01
CA ARG A 11 -20.90 -9.72 -2.57
C ARG A 11 -19.87 -8.66 -2.97
N LEU A 12 -18.74 -9.04 -3.56
CA LEU A 12 -17.64 -8.12 -3.84
C LEU A 12 -17.08 -8.22 -5.24
N VAL A 13 -17.10 -9.40 -5.85
CA VAL A 13 -16.63 -9.62 -7.22
C VAL A 13 -17.57 -8.90 -8.18
N ASP A 14 -16.99 -8.17 -9.14
CA ASP A 14 -17.70 -7.39 -10.16
C ASP A 14 -18.61 -6.26 -9.60
N ILE A 15 -18.39 -5.86 -8.35
CA ILE A 15 -19.16 -4.79 -7.68
C ILE A 15 -18.33 -3.52 -7.57
N ALA A 16 -18.97 -2.38 -7.86
CA ALA A 16 -18.39 -1.03 -7.81
C ALA A 16 -17.06 -0.92 -8.58
N ILE A 17 -17.04 -1.45 -9.79
CA ILE A 17 -15.91 -1.40 -10.72
C ILE A 17 -15.56 0.07 -11.02
N VAL A 18 -14.29 0.42 -10.85
CA VAL A 18 -13.76 1.75 -11.17
C VAL A 18 -12.64 1.58 -12.19
N THR A 19 -12.76 2.26 -13.33
CA THR A 19 -11.72 2.26 -14.36
C THR A 19 -10.53 3.17 -13.98
N ALA A 20 -9.35 2.90 -14.53
CA ALA A 20 -8.16 3.72 -14.33
C ALA A 20 -8.40 5.21 -14.67
N GLN A 21 -9.20 5.49 -15.70
CA GLN A 21 -9.53 6.85 -16.12
C GLN A 21 -10.43 7.55 -15.08
N GLN A 22 -11.51 6.90 -14.65
CA GLN A 22 -12.39 7.44 -13.61
C GLN A 22 -11.63 7.69 -12.30
N ALA A 23 -10.74 6.78 -11.92
CA ALA A 23 -9.92 6.94 -10.72
C ALA A 23 -9.01 8.19 -10.80
N LYS A 24 -8.46 8.49 -11.98
CA LYS A 24 -7.66 9.70 -12.22
C LYS A 24 -8.53 10.96 -12.24
N ASP A 25 -9.66 10.93 -12.93
CA ASP A 25 -10.57 12.08 -13.07
C ASP A 25 -11.15 12.50 -11.71
N TRP A 26 -11.49 11.51 -10.87
CA TRP A 26 -12.01 11.72 -9.51
C TRP A 26 -10.94 11.88 -8.45
N ARG A 27 -9.65 11.89 -8.85
CA ARG A 27 -8.51 12.10 -7.94
C ARG A 27 -8.47 11.10 -6.78
N PHE A 28 -8.78 9.84 -7.07
CA PHE A 28 -8.60 8.75 -6.12
C PHE A 28 -7.11 8.55 -5.80
N SER A 29 -6.84 7.93 -4.65
CA SER A 29 -5.48 7.67 -4.16
C SER A 29 -5.37 6.31 -3.47
N GLY A 30 -4.13 5.84 -3.27
CA GLY A 30 -3.82 4.60 -2.55
C GLY A 30 -4.45 3.35 -3.18
N VAL A 31 -5.09 2.53 -2.35
CA VAL A 31 -5.71 1.25 -2.75
C VAL A 31 -6.75 1.42 -3.87
N MET A 32 -7.45 2.55 -3.92
CA MET A 32 -8.44 2.81 -4.97
C MET A 32 -7.79 2.94 -6.35
N LEU A 33 -6.65 3.64 -6.45
CA LEU A 33 -5.89 3.72 -7.71
C LEU A 33 -5.32 2.37 -8.12
N ARG A 34 -4.71 1.66 -7.15
CA ARG A 34 -4.09 0.36 -7.40
C ARG A 34 -5.09 -0.72 -7.75
N GLY A 35 -6.28 -0.68 -7.16
CA GLY A 35 -7.38 -1.57 -7.54
C GLY A 35 -7.76 -1.38 -8.99
N SER A 36 -7.78 -0.13 -9.47
CA SER A 36 -8.08 0.26 -10.86
C SER A 36 -6.88 0.16 -11.81
N GLU A 37 -5.97 -0.79 -11.58
CA GLU A 37 -4.79 -1.08 -12.43
C GLU A 37 -3.73 0.05 -12.52
N VAL A 38 -3.83 1.09 -11.70
CA VAL A 38 -2.83 2.17 -11.68
C VAL A 38 -1.75 1.84 -10.67
N CYS A 39 -0.57 1.42 -11.15
CA CYS A 39 0.61 1.20 -10.32
C CYS A 39 1.17 2.53 -9.82
N TRP A 40 0.60 3.03 -8.71
CA TRP A 40 1.01 4.28 -8.07
C TRP A 40 1.06 4.12 -6.56
N ASP A 41 2.22 4.38 -5.98
CA ASP A 41 2.47 4.38 -4.55
C ASP A 41 3.58 5.37 -4.23
N LEU A 42 3.38 6.17 -3.19
CA LEU A 42 4.32 7.23 -2.81
C LEU A 42 5.65 6.66 -2.28
N ARG A 43 5.65 5.52 -1.60
CA ARG A 43 6.85 4.89 -1.03
C ARG A 43 7.87 4.52 -2.12
N LYS A 44 7.41 4.16 -3.33
CA LYS A 44 8.27 3.89 -4.49
C LYS A 44 8.40 5.07 -5.46
N ALA A 45 7.35 5.85 -5.68
CA ALA A 45 7.39 6.95 -6.65
C ALA A 45 8.13 8.19 -6.12
N ALA A 46 7.98 8.48 -4.83
CA ALA A 46 8.55 9.64 -4.16
C ALA A 46 9.07 9.21 -2.78
N HIS A 47 10.20 8.51 -2.79
CA HIS A 47 10.84 7.98 -1.59
C HIS A 47 10.96 9.05 -0.50
N TYR A 48 10.56 8.68 0.72
CA TYR A 48 10.69 9.48 1.92
C TYR A 48 11.29 8.62 3.04
N ASP A 49 11.87 9.28 4.05
CA ASP A 49 12.59 8.65 5.15
C ASP A 49 13.62 7.61 4.67
N VAL A 50 13.40 6.33 4.98
CA VAL A 50 14.28 5.19 4.65
C VAL A 50 13.61 4.21 3.67
N HIS A 51 12.52 4.61 3.03
CA HIS A 51 11.78 3.74 2.09
C HIS A 51 12.54 3.45 0.80
N ASP A 52 13.63 4.17 0.52
CA ASP A 52 14.58 3.89 -0.56
C ASP A 52 15.44 2.64 -0.30
N GLN A 53 15.62 2.28 0.98
CA GLN A 53 16.42 1.12 1.42
C GLN A 53 15.56 -0.13 1.66
N LEU A 54 14.24 0.02 1.61
CA LEU A 54 13.27 -1.06 1.79
C LEU A 54 12.74 -1.49 0.43
N ASP A 55 12.50 -2.79 0.24
CA ASP A 55 11.88 -3.29 -0.99
C ASP A 55 10.51 -3.94 -0.70
N PRO A 56 9.44 -3.13 -0.59
CA PRO A 56 8.10 -3.65 -0.46
C PRO A 56 7.52 -4.03 -1.82
N ASP A 57 6.90 -5.20 -1.92
CA ASP A 57 6.10 -5.52 -3.12
C ASP A 57 4.79 -4.74 -3.09
N ILE A 58 4.42 -4.14 -4.21
CA ILE A 58 3.22 -3.31 -4.30
C ILE A 58 2.15 -4.08 -5.08
N PRO A 59 1.10 -4.57 -4.40
CA PRO A 59 0.01 -5.27 -5.08
C PRO A 59 -0.81 -4.29 -5.92
N VAL A 60 -1.11 -4.70 -7.15
CA VAL A 60 -1.96 -3.97 -8.10
C VAL A 60 -3.09 -4.90 -8.51
N GLY A 61 -4.33 -4.38 -8.52
CA GLY A 61 -5.52 -5.10 -8.94
C GLY A 61 -5.61 -5.17 -10.46
N THR A 62 -6.56 -5.96 -10.97
CA THR A 62 -6.73 -6.19 -12.43
C THR A 62 -8.14 -5.81 -12.91
N ARG A 63 -9.14 -5.79 -12.02
CA ARG A 63 -10.54 -5.56 -12.40
C ARG A 63 -11.07 -4.23 -11.91
N GLY A 64 -10.48 -3.66 -10.84
CA GLY A 64 -11.00 -2.44 -10.22
C GLY A 64 -12.25 -2.64 -9.36
N ASP A 65 -12.61 -3.88 -9.05
CA ASP A 65 -13.77 -4.22 -8.22
C ASP A 65 -13.46 -4.08 -6.71
N CYS A 66 -14.49 -4.25 -5.89
CA CYS A 66 -14.33 -4.24 -4.43
C CYS A 66 -13.48 -5.40 -3.91
N TYR A 67 -13.43 -6.54 -4.62
CA TYR A 67 -12.68 -7.71 -4.19
C TYR A 67 -11.18 -7.51 -4.34
N ASP A 68 -10.72 -6.91 -5.44
CA ASP A 68 -9.32 -6.56 -5.68
C ASP A 68 -8.81 -5.60 -4.60
N ARG A 69 -9.61 -4.60 -4.23
CA ARG A 69 -9.24 -3.65 -3.15
C ARG A 69 -9.09 -4.35 -1.81
N TYR A 70 -10.00 -5.28 -1.49
CA TYR A 70 -9.90 -6.11 -0.30
C TYR A 70 -8.62 -6.96 -0.32
N TYR A 71 -8.31 -7.57 -1.46
CA TYR A 71 -7.14 -8.42 -1.61
C TYR A 71 -5.84 -7.60 -1.49
N ILE A 72 -5.76 -6.43 -2.12
CA ILE A 72 -4.66 -5.47 -1.98
C ILE A 72 -4.42 -5.13 -0.51
N CYS A 73 -5.46 -4.82 0.26
CA CYS A 73 -5.31 -4.51 1.68
C CYS A 73 -4.71 -5.69 2.47
N ILE A 74 -5.06 -6.93 2.12
CA ILE A 74 -4.49 -8.12 2.76
C ILE A 74 -3.01 -8.27 2.44
N GLU A 75 -2.65 -8.12 1.18
CA GLU A 75 -1.26 -8.19 0.74
C GLU A 75 -0.44 -7.05 1.37
N GLU A 76 -0.99 -5.84 1.46
CA GLU A 76 -0.32 -4.73 2.14
C GLU A 76 -0.10 -4.99 3.64
N MET A 77 -0.99 -5.71 4.32
CA MET A 77 -0.75 -6.12 5.71
C MET A 77 0.46 -7.08 5.80
N GLN A 78 0.58 -8.02 4.87
CA GLN A 78 1.73 -8.94 4.82
C GLN A 78 3.03 -8.19 4.52
N GLN A 79 2.99 -7.27 3.56
CA GLN A 79 4.14 -6.44 3.19
C GLN A 79 4.53 -5.49 4.33
N SER A 80 3.57 -4.98 5.10
CA SER A 80 3.85 -4.17 6.30
C SER A 80 4.62 -4.97 7.35
N VAL A 81 4.26 -6.25 7.56
CA VAL A 81 5.02 -7.13 8.46
C VAL A 81 6.43 -7.39 7.92
N SER A 82 6.59 -7.61 6.61
CA SER A 82 7.90 -7.75 5.98
C SER A 82 8.78 -6.51 6.20
N ILE A 83 8.24 -5.32 6.00
CA ILE A 83 8.93 -4.05 6.25
C ILE A 83 9.37 -3.95 7.72
N ILE A 84 8.49 -4.27 8.67
CA ILE A 84 8.84 -4.23 10.10
C ILE A 84 10.04 -5.14 10.38
N VAL A 85 10.06 -6.36 9.84
CA VAL A 85 11.18 -7.30 10.00
C VAL A 85 12.46 -6.76 9.37
N GLN A 86 12.39 -6.16 8.17
CA GLN A 86 13.54 -5.53 7.52
C GLN A 86 14.10 -4.38 8.36
N CYS A 87 13.24 -3.50 8.88
CA CYS A 87 13.63 -2.40 9.75
C CYS A 87 14.28 -2.89 11.06
N LEU A 88 13.77 -3.97 11.66
CA LEU A 88 14.37 -4.56 12.87
C LEU A 88 15.77 -5.11 12.60
N ASN A 89 15.99 -5.75 11.45
CA ASN A 89 17.29 -6.31 11.07
C ASN A 89 18.32 -5.25 10.67
N GLN A 90 17.86 -4.10 10.16
CA GLN A 90 18.72 -3.01 9.68
C GLN A 90 18.79 -1.83 10.64
N MET A 91 18.32 -1.98 11.89
CA MET A 91 18.21 -0.88 12.84
C MET A 91 19.60 -0.33 13.23
N PRO A 92 19.95 0.92 12.85
CA PRO A 92 21.20 1.52 13.28
C PRO A 92 21.07 1.98 14.74
N SER A 93 22.19 1.93 15.47
CA SER A 93 22.30 2.61 16.76
C SER A 93 22.66 4.07 16.53
N GLY A 94 22.05 5.00 17.27
CA GLY A 94 22.36 6.42 17.11
C GLY A 94 21.44 7.34 17.92
N ILE A 95 21.68 8.63 17.77
CA ILE A 95 20.80 9.67 18.32
C ILE A 95 19.50 9.72 17.52
N ILE A 96 18.37 9.82 18.23
CA ILE A 96 17.03 9.81 17.62
C ILE A 96 16.44 11.20 17.42
N LYS A 97 17.09 12.24 17.96
CA LYS A 97 16.68 13.64 17.86
C LYS A 97 17.82 14.42 17.22
N ALA A 98 17.46 15.44 16.46
CA ALA A 98 18.44 16.42 15.98
C ALA A 98 19.17 17.05 17.18
N ASP A 99 20.48 17.20 17.07
CA ASP A 99 21.29 17.90 18.07
C ASP A 99 21.14 19.41 17.87
N ASP A 100 19.96 19.93 18.19
CA ASP A 100 19.68 21.36 18.12
C ASP A 100 20.37 22.08 19.28
N ARG A 101 21.61 22.53 19.05
CA ARG A 101 22.36 23.38 20.00
C ARG A 101 21.89 24.83 20.05
N THR A 102 20.74 25.15 19.46
CA THR A 102 20.12 26.48 19.55
C THR A 102 19.16 26.54 20.73
N CYS A 103 19.71 26.42 21.93
CA CYS A 103 19.13 27.07 23.10
C CYS A 103 19.80 28.44 23.24
N LEU A 104 19.01 29.50 23.13
CA LEU A 104 19.37 30.86 23.52
C LEU A 104 19.85 30.92 24.98
#